data_AF-A0AAZ1XAC2-F1
#
_entry.id   AF-A0AAZ1XAC2-F1
#
_cell.length_a   1.000
_cell.length_b   1.000
_cell.length_c   1.000
_cell.angle_alpha   90.00
_cell.angle_beta   90.00
_cell.angle_gamma   90.00
#
_symmetry.space_group_name_H-M   'P 1'
#
loop_
_entity.id
_entity.type
_entity.pdbx_description
1 polymer ?
#
loop_
_entity_poly.entity_id
_entity_poly.type
_entity_poly.pdbx_seq_one_letter_code
_entity_poly.pdbx_strand_id
1 'polypeptide(L)'
;MSLRTLKRRLKDAGMTRRTDFTPTDIVISTVTQELRGSGQLLGYRSMCQTLRQKYNLTVKRNDVMHILSRLDPYGVKRRCKRRFVRRGYFSEGPNQVWHVDGYDKLKPFGVAISACVDGFSRKVMWLNCGSSNNDPGVIAKYYMECVTRFGQLPACLRTDCGTENGTMAAIHCALRSDHGDELAGAHSHMYGTSTTNQRIESWWSSFRKQRTQFWIELFSDLRERHLFNGSHEHKCLLRYVFLNVLQKELDEYRDLWNTHTIRPVRQSCCPSGKPEAMYHLPHRYGGRQCGFQVPQEILHQFDDILPAQYSLCGDDNLQVHFTNLERQSELPRPVNWTTAVENYITLKNMTGL
;
A
#
# COMPACT_ATOMS: atom_id res chain seq x y z
N MET A 1 -5.41 48.84 -37.21
CA MET A 1 -5.28 49.96 -36.24
C MET A 1 -3.81 50.35 -36.14
N SER A 2 -3.43 51.59 -36.43
CA SER A 2 -2.01 52.01 -36.38
C SER A 2 -1.54 52.20 -34.93
N LEU A 3 -0.23 52.09 -34.69
CA LEU A 3 0.39 52.33 -33.37
C LEU A 3 0.01 53.72 -32.81
N ARG A 4 -0.16 54.71 -33.70
CA ARG A 4 -0.55 56.09 -33.35
C ARG A 4 -1.99 56.15 -32.85
N THR A 5 -2.91 55.43 -33.50
CA THR A 5 -4.32 55.33 -33.07
C THR A 5 -4.43 54.61 -31.72
N LEU A 6 -3.64 53.56 -31.49
CA LEU A 6 -3.60 52.85 -30.20
C LEU A 6 -3.07 53.75 -29.07
N LYS A 7 -1.94 54.46 -29.30
CA LYS A 7 -1.37 55.38 -28.31
C LYS A 7 -2.33 56.52 -27.96
N ARG A 8 -3.04 57.08 -28.95
CA ARG A 8 -4.05 58.12 -28.74
C ARG A 8 -5.20 57.59 -27.87
N ARG A 9 -5.79 56.44 -28.21
CA ARG A 9 -6.87 55.83 -27.43
C ARG A 9 -6.46 55.49 -26.00
N LEU A 10 -5.24 54.98 -25.79
CA LEU A 10 -4.72 54.72 -24.44
C LEU A 10 -4.57 56.02 -23.63
N LYS A 11 -4.11 57.10 -24.26
CA LYS A 11 -4.01 58.43 -23.64
C LYS A 11 -5.38 59.02 -23.31
N ASP A 12 -6.33 58.95 -24.24
CA ASP A 12 -7.70 59.45 -24.06
C ASP A 12 -8.42 58.69 -22.93
N ALA A 13 -8.10 57.41 -22.73
CA ALA A 13 -8.62 56.58 -21.64
C ALA A 13 -7.83 56.71 -20.32
N GLY A 14 -6.86 57.63 -20.22
CA GLY A 14 -6.02 57.82 -19.02
C GLY A 14 -5.08 56.64 -18.71
N MET A 15 -4.93 55.69 -19.63
CA MET A 15 -4.13 54.49 -19.44
C MET A 15 -2.65 54.78 -19.76
N THR A 16 -1.87 55.03 -18.72
CA THR A 16 -0.41 55.20 -18.81
C THR A 16 0.33 53.89 -18.52
N ARG A 17 1.62 53.82 -18.89
CA ARG A 17 2.49 52.76 -18.39
C ARG A 17 2.59 52.91 -16.88
N ARG A 18 2.44 51.82 -16.12
CA ARG A 18 2.64 51.83 -14.67
C ARG A 18 4.05 52.32 -14.36
N THR A 19 4.15 53.42 -13.63
CA THR A 19 5.40 54.07 -13.20
C THR A 19 5.57 54.04 -11.68
N ASP A 20 4.49 53.77 -10.96
CA ASP A 20 4.34 53.68 -9.51
C ASP A 20 4.83 52.34 -8.95
N PHE A 21 6.05 51.92 -9.32
CA PHE A 21 6.59 50.67 -8.79
C PHE A 21 6.89 50.78 -7.30
N THR A 22 6.48 49.77 -6.54
CA THR A 22 6.78 49.67 -5.12
C THR A 22 8.31 49.60 -4.92
N PRO A 23 8.86 50.37 -3.95
CA PRO A 23 10.26 50.28 -3.55
C PRO A 23 10.75 48.85 -3.30
N THR A 24 11.99 48.55 -3.71
CA THR A 24 12.52 47.18 -3.74
C THR A 24 12.66 46.56 -2.35
N ASP A 25 13.01 47.35 -1.35
CA ASP A 25 13.09 46.98 0.06
C ASP A 25 11.75 46.46 0.60
N ILE A 26 10.65 47.16 0.29
CA ILE A 26 9.30 46.73 0.65
C ILE A 26 9.00 45.38 -0.02
N VAL A 27 9.28 45.23 -1.32
CA VAL A 27 9.07 43.97 -2.05
C VAL A 27 9.89 42.82 -1.45
N ILE A 28 11.16 43.05 -1.09
CA ILE A 28 12.01 42.05 -0.43
C ILE A 28 11.42 41.61 0.91
N SER A 29 10.97 42.56 1.73
CA SER A 29 10.39 42.27 3.05
C SER A 29 9.11 41.42 2.93
N THR A 30 8.22 41.76 1.99
CA THR A 30 6.97 41.04 1.76
C THR A 30 7.19 39.65 1.18
N VAL A 31 8.14 39.50 0.23
CA VAL A 31 8.53 38.17 -0.27
C VAL A 31 9.11 37.33 0.87
N THR A 32 9.97 37.90 1.71
CA THR A 32 10.54 37.20 2.87
C THR A 32 9.45 36.73 3.83
N GLN A 33 8.42 37.55 4.07
CA GLN A 33 7.26 37.17 4.88
C GLN A 33 6.48 36.02 4.27
N GLU A 34 6.19 36.05 2.96
CA GLU A 34 5.52 34.95 2.25
C GLU A 34 6.31 33.64 2.27
N LEU A 35 7.64 33.73 2.17
CA LEU A 35 8.53 32.57 2.25
C LEU A 35 8.55 31.90 3.62
N ARG A 36 8.09 32.56 4.69
CA ARG A 36 7.94 31.94 6.03
C ARG A 36 6.70 31.04 6.13
N GLY A 37 5.79 31.10 5.16
CA GLY A 37 4.53 30.34 5.17
C GLY A 37 4.36 29.45 3.94
N SER A 38 3.11 29.25 3.52
CA SER A 38 2.77 28.50 2.30
C SER A 38 3.29 29.17 1.01
N GLY A 39 3.57 30.47 1.06
CA GLY A 39 4.18 31.24 -0.02
C GLY A 39 5.56 30.73 -0.46
N GLN A 40 6.25 29.94 0.38
CA GLN A 40 7.51 29.27 0.03
C GLN A 40 7.43 28.34 -1.20
N LEU A 41 6.23 27.87 -1.53
CA LEU A 41 6.01 26.97 -2.66
C LEU A 41 5.74 27.72 -3.98
N LEU A 42 5.51 29.04 -3.93
CA LEU A 42 5.14 29.83 -5.09
C LEU A 42 6.32 30.02 -6.04
N GLY A 43 6.07 29.81 -7.34
CA GLY A 43 6.96 30.31 -8.39
C GLY A 43 6.84 31.82 -8.54
N TYR A 44 7.83 32.46 -9.17
CA TYR A 44 7.87 33.93 -9.31
C TYR A 44 6.63 34.54 -9.96
N ARG A 45 5.95 33.83 -10.88
CA ARG A 45 4.68 34.29 -11.47
C ARG A 45 3.57 34.36 -10.43
N SER A 46 3.40 33.30 -9.64
CA SER A 46 2.40 33.24 -8.58
C SER A 46 2.75 34.19 -7.43
N MET A 47 4.03 34.30 -7.07
CA MET A 47 4.49 35.29 -6.10
C MET A 47 4.19 36.72 -6.55
N CYS A 48 4.42 37.07 -7.83
CA CYS A 48 4.02 38.36 -8.38
C CYS A 48 2.51 38.61 -8.23
N GLN A 49 1.69 37.58 -8.45
CA GLN A 49 0.25 37.67 -8.31
C GLN A 49 -0.15 37.86 -6.84
N THR A 50 0.45 37.11 -5.91
CA THR A 50 0.24 37.27 -4.47
C THR A 50 0.60 38.68 -4.01
N LEU A 51 1.76 39.21 -4.40
CA LEU A 51 2.18 40.58 -4.06
C LEU A 51 1.18 41.62 -4.57
N ARG A 52 0.59 41.41 -5.76
CA ARG A 52 -0.41 42.32 -6.33
C ARG A 52 -1.78 42.21 -5.67
N GLN A 53 -2.24 41.00 -5.39
CA GLN A 53 -3.63 40.75 -4.95
C GLN A 53 -3.78 40.81 -3.44
N LYS A 54 -2.80 40.27 -2.69
CA LYS A 54 -2.85 40.21 -1.22
C LYS A 54 -2.26 41.46 -0.58
N TYR A 55 -1.21 42.02 -1.17
CA TYR A 55 -0.46 43.15 -0.60
C TYR A 55 -0.61 44.45 -1.41
N ASN A 56 -1.41 44.45 -2.48
CA ASN A 56 -1.64 45.62 -3.34
C ASN A 56 -0.35 46.29 -3.87
N LEU A 57 0.71 45.50 -4.09
CA LEU A 57 2.00 46.03 -4.56
C LEU A 57 2.11 46.05 -6.08
N THR A 58 2.67 47.14 -6.62
CA THR A 58 2.99 47.27 -8.04
C THR A 58 4.42 46.80 -8.28
N VAL A 59 4.57 45.53 -8.68
CA VAL A 59 5.89 44.87 -8.84
C VAL A 59 6.21 44.47 -10.28
N LYS A 60 7.50 44.58 -10.64
CA LYS A 60 8.04 44.01 -11.88
C LYS A 60 8.35 42.53 -11.68
N ARG A 61 8.02 41.74 -12.70
CA ARG A 61 8.18 40.29 -12.67
C ARG A 61 9.65 39.85 -12.60
N ASN A 62 10.54 40.56 -13.27
CA ASN A 62 11.97 40.27 -13.23
C ASN A 62 12.54 40.52 -11.84
N ASP A 63 12.15 41.63 -11.20
CA ASP A 63 12.60 41.97 -9.84
C ASP A 63 12.18 40.87 -8.85
N VAL A 64 10.93 40.43 -8.88
CA VAL A 64 10.45 39.32 -8.03
C VAL A 64 11.19 38.01 -8.34
N MET A 65 11.51 37.74 -9.60
CA MET A 65 12.30 36.56 -9.99
C MET A 65 13.71 36.61 -9.40
N HIS A 66 14.40 37.75 -9.51
CA HIS A 66 15.74 37.95 -8.96
C HIS A 66 15.73 37.89 -7.43
N ILE A 67 14.78 38.57 -6.78
CA ILE A 67 14.57 38.54 -5.33
C ILE A 67 14.35 37.10 -4.85
N LEU A 68 13.44 36.34 -5.48
CA LEU A 68 13.22 34.93 -5.14
C LEU A 68 14.46 34.06 -5.36
N SER A 69 15.20 34.28 -6.45
CA SER A 69 16.43 33.51 -6.71
C SER A 69 17.53 33.76 -5.67
N ARG A 70 17.51 34.94 -5.02
CA ARG A 70 18.46 35.32 -3.98
C ARG A 70 18.00 34.88 -2.59
N LEU A 71 16.71 35.01 -2.28
CA LEU A 71 16.14 34.64 -0.98
C LEU A 71 15.88 33.14 -0.82
N ASP A 72 15.54 32.45 -1.91
CA ASP A 72 15.26 31.01 -1.92
C ASP A 72 15.93 30.30 -3.13
N PRO A 73 17.28 30.32 -3.21
CA PRO A 73 18.01 29.68 -4.31
C PRO A 73 17.73 28.18 -4.39
N TYR A 74 17.51 27.52 -3.24
CA TYR A 74 17.22 26.09 -3.17
C TYR A 74 15.82 25.76 -3.68
N GLY A 75 14.79 26.47 -3.23
CA GLY A 75 13.43 26.26 -3.72
C GLY A 75 13.26 26.63 -5.19
N VAL A 76 13.96 27.67 -5.68
CA VAL A 76 14.02 27.96 -7.13
C VAL A 76 14.64 26.80 -7.89
N LYS A 77 15.81 26.28 -7.46
CA LYS A 77 16.43 25.10 -8.08
C LYS A 77 15.51 23.87 -8.03
N ARG A 78 14.81 23.64 -6.91
CA ARG A 78 13.85 22.53 -6.76
C ARG A 78 12.68 22.65 -7.76
N ARG A 79 12.10 23.84 -7.90
CA ARG A 79 10.98 24.11 -8.84
C ARG A 79 11.42 24.03 -10.30
N CYS A 80 12.64 24.48 -10.63
CA CYS A 80 13.20 24.39 -11.99
C CYS A 80 13.41 22.93 -12.45
N LYS A 81 13.68 22.00 -11.53
CA LYS A 81 13.89 20.59 -11.87
C LYS A 81 12.63 19.86 -12.36
N ARG A 82 11.43 20.45 -12.25
CA ARG A 82 10.13 19.83 -12.61
C ARG A 82 9.97 18.39 -12.07
N ARG A 83 10.59 18.08 -10.93
CA ARG A 83 10.63 16.74 -10.36
C ARG A 83 9.70 16.69 -9.16
N PHE A 84 8.76 15.75 -9.18
CA PHE A 84 7.92 15.46 -8.02
C PHE A 84 8.81 15.01 -6.85
N VAL A 85 8.76 15.74 -5.73
CA VAL A 85 9.46 15.36 -4.51
C VAL A 85 8.55 14.39 -3.75
N ARG A 86 8.82 13.09 -3.89
CA ARG A 86 8.15 12.07 -3.09
C ARG A 86 8.66 12.18 -1.65
N ARG A 87 7.75 12.15 -0.67
CA ARG A 87 8.13 11.98 0.75
C ARG A 87 8.88 10.65 0.87
N GLY A 88 10.07 10.66 1.45
CA GLY A 88 10.80 9.43 1.73
C GLY A 88 10.07 8.64 2.80
N TYR A 89 9.85 7.34 2.57
CA TYR A 89 9.44 6.45 3.64
C TYR A 89 10.66 6.20 4.53
N PHE A 90 10.48 6.39 5.84
CA PHE A 90 11.52 6.20 6.84
C PHE A 90 11.04 5.23 7.91
N SER A 91 11.96 4.38 8.36
CA SER A 91 11.74 3.44 9.46
C SER A 91 13.07 3.17 10.16
N GLU A 92 13.02 3.14 11.49
CA GLU A 92 14.09 2.89 12.45
C GLU A 92 14.55 1.44 12.48
N GLY A 93 13.74 0.51 11.95
CA GLY A 93 14.06 -0.91 12.00
C GLY A 93 12.86 -1.84 11.82
N PRO A 94 13.09 -3.16 11.73
CA PRO A 94 12.03 -4.14 11.60
C PRO A 94 11.07 -4.09 12.79
N ASN A 95 9.83 -4.49 12.53
CA ASN A 95 8.73 -4.48 13.50
C ASN A 95 8.36 -3.09 14.00
N GLN A 96 8.85 -2.00 13.40
CA GLN A 96 8.33 -0.68 13.74
C GLN A 96 6.93 -0.48 13.17
N VAL A 97 6.74 -0.81 11.89
CA VAL A 97 5.44 -0.73 11.23
C VAL A 97 5.22 -1.94 10.35
N TRP A 98 4.17 -2.70 10.62
CA TRP A 98 3.67 -3.74 9.72
C TRP A 98 2.55 -3.17 8.86
N HIS A 99 2.65 -3.39 7.55
CA HIS A 99 1.69 -2.91 6.55
C HIS A 99 0.83 -4.09 6.11
N VAL A 100 -0.45 -4.06 6.45
CA VAL A 100 -1.42 -5.10 6.09
C VAL A 100 -2.35 -4.59 5.01
N ASP A 101 -2.69 -5.45 4.06
CA ASP A 101 -3.61 -5.12 2.97
C ASP A 101 -4.21 -6.36 2.31
N GLY A 102 -5.37 -6.19 1.70
CA GLY A 102 -6.07 -7.18 0.90
C GLY A 102 -5.79 -7.02 -0.60
N TYR A 103 -5.80 -8.13 -1.34
CA TYR A 103 -5.58 -8.14 -2.77
C TYR A 103 -6.76 -8.74 -3.52
N ASP A 104 -7.55 -7.86 -4.12
CA ASP A 104 -8.87 -8.17 -4.68
C ASP A 104 -8.86 -8.59 -6.15
N LYS A 105 -7.70 -8.74 -6.79
CA LYS A 105 -7.67 -9.00 -8.25
C LYS A 105 -8.20 -10.36 -8.65
N LEU A 106 -8.22 -11.34 -7.74
CA LEU A 106 -8.83 -12.67 -7.96
C LEU A 106 -10.25 -12.79 -7.37
N LYS A 107 -10.77 -11.73 -6.74
CA LYS A 107 -12.11 -11.69 -6.15
C LYS A 107 -13.24 -12.01 -7.15
N PRO A 108 -13.16 -11.62 -8.45
CA PRO A 108 -14.13 -12.07 -9.45
C PRO A 108 -14.26 -13.59 -9.57
N PHE A 109 -13.18 -14.33 -9.26
CA PHE A 109 -13.12 -15.79 -9.26
C PHE A 109 -13.36 -16.41 -7.88
N GLY A 110 -13.71 -15.58 -6.89
CA GLY A 110 -14.00 -16.01 -5.52
C GLY A 110 -12.77 -16.19 -4.63
N VAL A 111 -11.57 -15.82 -5.08
CA VAL A 111 -10.34 -15.95 -4.29
C VAL A 111 -9.90 -14.58 -3.78
N ALA A 112 -9.75 -14.47 -2.47
CA ALA A 112 -9.16 -13.30 -1.82
C ALA A 112 -7.76 -13.63 -1.32
N ILE A 113 -6.84 -12.66 -1.38
CA ILE A 113 -5.48 -12.80 -0.85
C ILE A 113 -5.25 -11.71 0.20
N SER A 114 -4.65 -12.05 1.33
CA SER A 114 -4.20 -11.12 2.37
C SER A 114 -2.69 -11.21 2.51
N ALA A 115 -2.03 -10.06 2.73
CA ALA A 115 -0.62 -10.03 3.02
C ALA A 115 -0.27 -9.02 4.10
N CYS A 116 0.90 -9.24 4.71
CA CYS A 116 1.55 -8.25 5.55
C CYS A 116 3.02 -8.12 5.18
N VAL A 117 3.51 -6.89 5.18
CA VAL A 117 4.91 -6.56 4.87
C VAL A 117 5.49 -5.70 5.98
N ASP A 118 6.68 -6.07 6.47
CA ASP A 118 7.46 -5.23 7.38
C ASP A 118 8.01 -3.99 6.66
N GLY A 119 7.79 -2.81 7.23
CA GLY A 119 8.10 -1.53 6.59
C GLY A 119 9.59 -1.26 6.34
N PHE A 120 10.46 -1.78 7.20
CA PHE A 120 11.92 -1.58 7.13
C PHE A 120 12.59 -2.57 6.19
N SER A 121 12.41 -3.87 6.47
CA SER A 121 13.05 -4.97 5.76
C SER A 121 12.37 -5.29 4.43
N ARG A 122 11.07 -4.95 4.28
CA ARG A 122 10.20 -5.42 3.18
C ARG A 122 10.05 -6.95 3.16
N LYS A 123 10.24 -7.60 4.31
CA LYS A 123 9.93 -9.01 4.52
C LYS A 123 8.42 -9.17 4.48
N VAL A 124 7.95 -10.15 3.72
CA VAL A 124 6.55 -10.58 3.72
C VAL A 124 6.35 -11.46 4.95
N MET A 125 5.54 -10.96 5.89
CA MET A 125 5.27 -11.59 7.18
C MET A 125 4.27 -12.72 7.03
N TRP A 126 3.19 -12.50 6.27
CA TRP A 126 2.26 -13.52 5.81
C TRP A 126 1.79 -13.23 4.39
N LEU A 127 1.33 -14.27 3.70
CA LEU A 127 0.72 -14.20 2.37
C LEU A 127 -0.22 -15.40 2.20
N ASN A 128 -1.51 -15.18 2.43
CA ASN A 128 -2.50 -16.26 2.52
C ASN A 128 -3.66 -15.98 1.56
N CYS A 129 -4.14 -17.02 0.88
CA CYS A 129 -5.37 -16.98 0.09
C CYS A 129 -6.54 -17.64 0.84
N GLY A 130 -7.76 -17.20 0.52
CA GLY A 130 -8.97 -17.72 1.14
C GLY A 130 -10.22 -17.42 0.34
N SER A 131 -11.36 -17.88 0.86
CA SER A 131 -12.68 -17.68 0.27
C SER A 131 -13.21 -16.25 0.41
N SER A 132 -12.75 -15.54 1.45
CA SER A 132 -13.12 -14.16 1.74
C SER A 132 -11.98 -13.43 2.45
N ASN A 133 -11.81 -12.16 2.13
CA ASN A 133 -11.05 -11.20 2.94
C ASN A 133 -11.97 -10.22 3.68
N ASN A 134 -13.29 -10.38 3.61
CA ASN A 134 -14.24 -9.49 4.26
C ASN A 134 -14.58 -9.94 5.70
N ASP A 135 -14.20 -11.17 6.09
CA ASP A 135 -14.43 -11.69 7.43
C ASP A 135 -13.28 -11.25 8.36
N PRO A 136 -13.56 -10.41 9.38
CA PRO A 136 -12.53 -9.96 10.30
C PRO A 136 -11.82 -11.06 11.08
N GLY A 137 -12.49 -12.20 11.31
CA GLY A 137 -11.93 -13.35 12.00
C GLY A 137 -10.77 -13.99 11.22
N VAL A 138 -10.89 -14.06 9.89
CA VAL A 138 -9.84 -14.62 9.01
C VAL A 138 -8.56 -13.79 9.11
N ILE A 139 -8.68 -12.47 9.01
CA ILE A 139 -7.53 -11.56 9.05
C ILE A 139 -6.89 -11.56 10.44
N ALA A 140 -7.70 -11.56 11.49
CA ALA A 140 -7.23 -11.71 12.87
C ALA A 140 -6.46 -13.01 13.08
N LYS A 141 -6.92 -14.13 12.50
CA LYS A 141 -6.23 -15.41 12.57
C LYS A 141 -4.86 -15.37 11.91
N TYR A 142 -4.76 -14.84 10.68
CA TYR A 142 -3.47 -14.69 10.00
C TYR A 142 -2.48 -13.83 10.80
N TYR A 143 -2.99 -12.77 11.41
CA TYR A 143 -2.19 -11.92 12.29
C TYR A 143 -1.68 -12.68 13.52
N MET A 144 -2.56 -13.38 14.23
CA MET A 144 -2.20 -14.13 15.44
C MET A 144 -1.23 -15.27 15.14
N GLU A 145 -1.46 -16.05 14.07
CA GLU A 145 -0.53 -17.07 13.61
C GLU A 145 0.85 -16.48 13.30
N CYS A 146 0.89 -15.29 12.69
CA CYS A 146 2.13 -14.58 12.40
C CYS A 146 2.84 -14.11 13.69
N VAL A 147 2.14 -13.45 14.60
CA VAL A 147 2.70 -13.00 15.88
C VAL A 147 3.24 -14.18 16.70
N THR A 148 2.48 -15.28 16.79
CA THR A 148 2.89 -16.52 17.46
C THR A 148 4.14 -17.11 16.82
N ARG A 149 4.22 -17.15 15.48
CA ARG A 149 5.38 -17.68 14.75
C ARG A 149 6.65 -16.85 14.97
N PHE A 150 6.55 -15.53 14.96
CA PHE A 150 7.72 -14.65 15.09
C PHE A 150 8.06 -14.32 16.55
N GLY A 151 7.13 -14.52 17.49
CA GLY A 151 7.28 -14.13 18.90
C GLY A 151 7.49 -12.62 19.07
N GLN A 152 6.95 -11.82 18.15
CA GLN A 152 7.16 -10.37 18.06
C GLN A 152 5.86 -9.67 17.66
N LEU A 153 5.50 -8.62 18.39
CA LEU A 153 4.52 -7.63 17.97
C LEU A 153 5.20 -6.46 17.29
N PRO A 154 4.59 -5.90 16.23
CA PRO A 154 5.05 -4.61 15.73
C PRO A 154 4.73 -3.49 16.73
N ALA A 155 5.51 -2.40 16.70
CA ALA A 155 5.20 -1.19 17.46
C ALA A 155 3.93 -0.51 16.95
N CYS A 156 3.72 -0.56 15.62
CA CYS A 156 2.52 -0.07 14.98
C CYS A 156 2.02 -1.01 13.87
N LEU A 157 0.72 -1.25 13.84
CA LEU A 157 0.03 -1.91 12.75
C LEU A 157 -0.65 -0.88 11.86
N ARG A 158 -0.35 -0.91 10.56
CA ARG A 158 -0.97 -0.04 9.56
C ARG A 158 -1.89 -0.85 8.66
N THR A 159 -3.14 -0.41 8.55
CA THR A 159 -4.16 -1.01 7.68
C THR A 159 -4.87 0.07 6.88
N ASP A 160 -5.59 -0.33 5.84
CA ASP A 160 -6.60 0.54 5.25
C ASP A 160 -7.85 0.61 6.13
N CYS A 161 -8.78 1.52 5.79
CA CYS A 161 -10.04 1.74 6.52
C CYS A 161 -11.10 0.63 6.27
N GLY A 162 -10.66 -0.59 5.99
CA GLY A 162 -11.53 -1.75 5.80
C GLY A 162 -12.12 -2.26 7.13
N THR A 163 -13.38 -2.70 7.09
CA THR A 163 -14.05 -3.31 8.25
C THR A 163 -13.46 -4.67 8.62
N GLU A 164 -12.87 -5.35 7.65
CA GLU A 164 -12.18 -6.64 7.80
C GLU A 164 -10.96 -6.57 8.73
N ASN A 165 -10.38 -5.39 8.94
CA ASN A 165 -9.20 -5.23 9.79
C ASN A 165 -9.55 -4.95 11.26
N GLY A 166 -10.84 -4.78 11.59
CA GLY A 166 -11.29 -4.33 12.90
C GLY A 166 -10.87 -5.25 14.05
N THR A 167 -11.12 -6.56 13.93
CA THR A 167 -10.77 -7.54 14.98
C THR A 167 -9.26 -7.62 15.19
N MET A 168 -8.47 -7.67 14.10
CA MET A 168 -7.01 -7.65 14.15
C MET A 168 -6.49 -6.38 14.85
N ALA A 169 -7.04 -5.20 14.50
CA ALA A 169 -6.66 -3.93 15.11
C ALA A 169 -6.99 -3.91 16.61
N ALA A 170 -8.16 -4.41 17.01
CA ALA A 170 -8.56 -4.49 18.41
C ALA A 170 -7.63 -5.41 19.22
N ILE A 171 -7.31 -6.60 18.70
CA ILE A 171 -6.36 -7.53 19.33
C ILE A 171 -4.98 -6.87 19.47
N HIS A 172 -4.49 -6.21 18.41
CA HIS A 172 -3.20 -5.53 18.45
C HIS A 172 -3.14 -4.45 19.54
N CYS A 173 -4.16 -3.59 19.60
CA CYS A 173 -4.27 -2.54 20.61
C CYS A 173 -4.35 -3.11 22.03
N ALA A 174 -5.07 -4.22 22.22
CA ALA A 174 -5.16 -4.91 23.52
C ALA A 174 -3.80 -5.49 23.94
N LEU A 175 -3.12 -6.20 23.04
CA LEU A 175 -1.78 -6.74 23.31
C LEU A 175 -0.73 -5.65 23.59
N ARG A 176 -0.97 -4.43 23.08
CA ARG A 176 -0.10 -3.27 23.28
C ARG A 176 -0.52 -2.38 24.46
N SER A 177 -1.58 -2.69 25.21
CA SER A 177 -2.14 -1.81 26.26
C SER A 177 -1.16 -1.53 27.40
N ASP A 178 -0.40 -2.55 27.79
CA ASP A 178 0.43 -2.50 29.00
C ASP A 178 1.86 -2.00 28.70
N HIS A 179 2.13 -1.62 27.45
CA HIS A 179 3.42 -1.09 27.04
C HIS A 179 3.53 0.40 27.36
N GLY A 180 4.74 0.87 27.66
CA GLY A 180 4.99 2.24 28.12
C GLY A 180 5.43 3.25 27.05
N ASP A 181 5.43 2.90 25.76
CA ASP A 181 5.86 3.79 24.68
C ASP A 181 4.71 4.63 24.11
N GLU A 182 5.05 5.69 23.35
CA GLU A 182 4.09 6.65 22.80
C GLU A 182 3.02 6.02 21.89
N LEU A 183 3.31 4.86 21.29
CA LEU A 183 2.41 4.12 20.42
C LEU A 183 1.69 2.98 21.14
N ALA A 184 1.70 2.91 22.46
CA ALA A 184 1.02 1.85 23.19
C ALA A 184 -0.52 1.93 23.07
N GLY A 185 -1.19 0.81 23.33
CA GLY A 185 -2.64 0.70 23.33
C GLY A 185 -3.27 1.13 22.00
N ALA A 186 -4.27 2.02 22.07
CA ALA A 186 -5.01 2.50 20.90
C ALA A 186 -4.14 3.25 19.87
N HIS A 187 -2.98 3.78 20.26
CA HIS A 187 -2.06 4.46 19.36
C HIS A 187 -1.17 3.50 18.55
N SER A 188 -1.23 2.20 18.86
CA SER A 188 -0.47 1.16 18.14
C SER A 188 -1.07 0.82 16.78
N HIS A 189 -2.30 1.27 16.49
CA HIS A 189 -2.93 1.04 15.19
C HIS A 189 -3.12 2.35 14.43
N MET A 190 -2.86 2.32 13.12
CA MET A 190 -3.03 3.47 12.24
C MET A 190 -3.80 3.08 10.99
N TYR A 191 -4.96 3.71 10.81
CA TYR A 191 -5.65 3.75 9.53
C TYR A 191 -4.95 4.69 8.54
N GLY A 192 -4.77 4.24 7.31
CA GLY A 192 -4.26 5.05 6.21
C GLY A 192 -5.01 4.77 4.91
N THR A 193 -5.04 5.74 4.00
CA THR A 193 -5.53 5.46 2.63
C THR A 193 -4.59 4.47 1.94
N SER A 194 -5.09 3.67 1.00
CA SER A 194 -4.27 2.76 0.18
C SER A 194 -3.03 3.44 -0.41
N THR A 195 -3.20 4.67 -0.92
CA THR A 195 -2.09 5.51 -1.46
C THR A 195 -0.98 5.84 -0.46
N THR A 196 -1.25 5.75 0.84
CA THR A 196 -0.28 5.95 1.92
C THR A 196 0.33 4.65 2.41
N ASN A 197 -0.27 3.49 2.11
CA ASN A 197 0.25 2.16 2.40
C ASN A 197 1.31 1.73 1.36
N GLN A 198 2.30 2.60 1.14
CA GLN A 198 3.21 2.51 -0.01
C GLN A 198 4.03 1.22 -0.07
N ARG A 199 4.28 0.59 1.10
CA ARG A 199 5.13 -0.60 1.20
C ARG A 199 4.47 -1.81 0.57
N ILE A 200 3.27 -2.12 1.03
CA ILE A 200 2.52 -3.26 0.52
C ILE A 200 1.99 -3.00 -0.89
N GLU A 201 1.57 -1.77 -1.22
CA GLU A 201 1.17 -1.40 -2.59
C GLU A 201 2.30 -1.55 -3.62
N SER A 202 3.51 -1.11 -3.26
CA SER A 202 4.68 -1.33 -4.11
C SER A 202 5.01 -2.83 -4.25
N TRP A 203 4.75 -3.60 -3.20
CA TRP A 203 4.95 -5.05 -3.21
C TRP A 203 3.92 -5.75 -4.11
N TRP A 204 2.63 -5.38 -4.01
CA TRP A 204 1.56 -5.88 -4.88
C TRP A 204 1.85 -5.66 -6.37
N SER A 205 2.46 -4.53 -6.74
CA SER A 205 2.89 -4.29 -8.11
C SER A 205 3.93 -5.32 -8.60
N SER A 206 4.82 -5.77 -7.71
CA SER A 206 5.82 -6.79 -8.02
C SER A 206 5.19 -8.18 -8.07
N PHE A 207 4.34 -8.51 -7.08
CA PHE A 207 3.60 -9.77 -7.01
C PHE A 207 2.72 -9.97 -8.25
N ARG A 208 1.99 -8.94 -8.67
CA ARG A 208 1.16 -8.95 -9.89
C ARG A 208 1.97 -9.39 -11.11
N LYS A 209 3.13 -8.74 -11.33
CA LYS A 209 3.97 -8.96 -12.53
C LYS A 209 4.65 -10.32 -12.53
N GLN A 210 4.97 -10.86 -11.36
CA GLN A 210 5.79 -12.06 -11.23
C GLN A 210 4.98 -13.34 -11.01
N ARG A 211 3.76 -13.22 -10.47
CA ARG A 211 2.94 -14.37 -10.07
C ARG A 211 1.49 -14.21 -10.52
N THR A 212 0.77 -13.25 -9.96
CA THR A 212 -0.71 -13.26 -10.08
C THR A 212 -1.23 -13.01 -11.49
N GLN A 213 -0.43 -12.45 -12.41
CA GLN A 213 -0.79 -12.31 -13.83
C GLN A 213 -1.22 -13.63 -14.44
N PHE A 214 -0.44 -14.69 -14.19
CA PHE A 214 -0.73 -16.04 -14.65
C PHE A 214 -2.10 -16.53 -14.18
N TRP A 215 -2.39 -16.43 -12.88
CA TRP A 215 -3.67 -16.89 -12.31
C TRP A 215 -4.88 -16.11 -12.84
N ILE A 216 -4.72 -14.81 -13.09
CA ILE A 216 -5.80 -14.02 -13.71
C ILE A 216 -6.07 -14.46 -15.13
N GLU A 217 -5.03 -14.71 -15.92
CA GLU A 217 -5.17 -15.20 -17.30
C GLU A 217 -5.79 -16.59 -17.32
N LEU A 218 -5.27 -17.52 -16.51
CA LEU A 218 -5.79 -18.88 -16.40
C LEU A 218 -7.29 -18.92 -16.07
N PHE A 219 -7.74 -18.17 -15.06
CA PHE A 219 -9.16 -18.15 -14.71
C PHE A 219 -10.02 -17.35 -15.69
N SER A 220 -9.43 -16.36 -16.38
CA SER A 220 -10.11 -15.66 -17.47
C SER A 220 -10.35 -16.60 -18.65
N ASP A 221 -9.37 -17.46 -19.00
CA ASP A 221 -9.50 -18.46 -20.05
C ASP A 221 -10.62 -19.47 -19.73
N LEU A 222 -10.74 -19.91 -18.47
CA LEU A 222 -11.85 -20.77 -18.04
C LEU A 222 -13.20 -20.08 -18.29
N ARG A 223 -13.29 -18.78 -18.00
CA ARG A 223 -14.51 -18.00 -18.24
C ARG A 223 -14.80 -17.83 -19.73
N GLU A 224 -13.80 -17.50 -20.53
CA GLU A 224 -13.93 -17.30 -21.98
C GLU A 224 -14.33 -18.59 -22.70
N ARG A 225 -13.91 -19.76 -22.19
CA ARG A 225 -14.32 -21.08 -22.68
C ARG A 225 -15.67 -21.56 -22.13
N HIS A 226 -16.42 -20.71 -21.43
CA HIS A 226 -17.68 -21.04 -20.77
C HIS A 226 -17.57 -22.17 -19.71
N LEU A 227 -16.37 -22.41 -19.18
CA LEU A 227 -16.11 -23.35 -18.08
C LEU A 227 -16.30 -22.71 -16.70
N PHE A 228 -16.34 -21.39 -16.63
CA PHE A 228 -16.58 -20.62 -15.42
C PHE A 228 -17.59 -19.48 -15.68
N ASN A 229 -18.67 -19.39 -14.93
CA ASN A 229 -19.70 -18.35 -15.11
C ASN A 229 -19.75 -17.32 -13.96
N GLY A 230 -19.00 -17.53 -12.87
CA GLY A 230 -18.99 -16.63 -11.72
C GLY A 230 -20.09 -16.85 -10.68
N SER A 231 -20.91 -17.89 -10.82
CA SER A 231 -21.89 -18.30 -9.81
C SER A 231 -21.22 -18.67 -8.49
N HIS A 232 -22.01 -18.78 -7.43
CA HIS A 232 -21.52 -19.19 -6.12
C HIS A 232 -20.89 -20.59 -6.18
N GLU A 233 -21.55 -21.53 -6.86
CA GLU A 233 -21.11 -22.92 -7.02
C GLU A 233 -19.80 -22.99 -7.81
N HIS A 234 -19.69 -22.25 -8.91
CA HIS A 234 -18.47 -22.19 -9.71
C HIS A 234 -17.29 -21.59 -8.93
N LYS A 235 -17.52 -20.53 -8.15
CA LYS A 235 -16.50 -19.97 -7.25
C LYS A 235 -16.08 -20.97 -6.16
N CYS A 236 -17.04 -21.68 -5.57
CA CYS A 236 -16.76 -22.71 -4.58
C CYS A 236 -15.94 -23.85 -5.19
N LEU A 237 -16.33 -24.36 -6.36
CA LEU A 237 -15.59 -25.42 -7.06
C LEU A 237 -14.18 -24.98 -7.43
N LEU A 238 -14.03 -23.76 -7.96
CA LEU A 238 -12.72 -23.20 -8.28
C LEU A 238 -11.83 -23.13 -7.04
N ARG A 239 -12.35 -22.63 -5.91
CA ARG A 239 -11.60 -22.62 -4.65
C ARG A 239 -11.25 -24.03 -4.17
N TYR A 240 -12.21 -24.96 -4.20
CA TYR A 240 -12.01 -26.34 -3.78
C TYR A 240 -10.79 -26.97 -4.47
N VAL A 241 -10.68 -26.76 -5.79
CA VAL A 241 -9.63 -27.38 -6.61
C VAL A 241 -8.31 -26.58 -6.57
N PHE A 242 -8.37 -25.24 -6.70
CA PHE A 242 -7.18 -24.43 -6.92
C PHE A 242 -6.57 -23.82 -5.66
N LEU A 243 -7.32 -23.67 -4.55
CA LEU A 243 -6.85 -22.86 -3.41
C LEU A 243 -5.58 -23.43 -2.78
N ASN A 244 -5.48 -24.76 -2.64
CA ASN A 244 -4.27 -25.42 -2.10
C ASN A 244 -3.06 -25.26 -3.03
N VAL A 245 -3.27 -25.37 -4.35
CA VAL A 245 -2.20 -25.17 -5.34
C VAL A 245 -1.70 -23.73 -5.31
N LEU A 246 -2.64 -22.77 -5.27
CA LEU A 246 -2.31 -21.36 -5.17
C LEU A 246 -1.58 -21.06 -3.85
N GLN A 247 -2.08 -21.52 -2.70
CA GLN A 247 -1.46 -21.29 -1.40
C GLN A 247 -0.02 -21.79 -1.37
N LYS A 248 0.25 -22.99 -1.92
CA LYS A 248 1.60 -23.52 -2.05
C LYS A 248 2.51 -22.59 -2.87
N GLU A 249 2.03 -22.07 -4.00
CA GLU A 249 2.80 -21.11 -4.82
C GLU A 249 3.02 -19.77 -4.07
N LEU A 250 2.05 -19.33 -3.27
CA LEU A 250 2.19 -18.14 -2.43
C LEU A 250 3.27 -18.32 -1.36
N ASP A 251 3.31 -19.49 -0.70
CA ASP A 251 4.34 -19.83 0.28
C ASP A 251 5.73 -19.87 -0.36
N GLU A 252 5.87 -20.53 -1.51
CA GLU A 252 7.12 -20.54 -2.27
C GLU A 252 7.54 -19.13 -2.71
N TYR A 253 6.60 -18.29 -3.16
CA TYR A 253 6.87 -16.91 -3.54
C TYR A 253 7.33 -16.06 -2.36
N ARG A 254 6.69 -16.21 -1.20
CA ARG A 254 7.07 -15.52 0.04
C ARG A 254 8.52 -15.84 0.40
N ASP A 255 8.91 -17.11 0.34
CA ASP A 255 10.25 -17.54 0.73
C ASP A 255 11.33 -17.04 -0.26
N LEU A 256 11.03 -17.10 -1.57
CA LEU A 256 11.86 -16.50 -2.61
C LEU A 256 11.99 -14.98 -2.43
N TRP A 257 10.88 -14.30 -2.14
CA TRP A 257 10.89 -12.86 -1.87
C TRP A 257 11.68 -12.55 -0.60
N ASN A 258 11.55 -13.31 0.46
CA ASN A 258 12.24 -12.98 1.71
C ASN A 258 13.77 -13.19 1.60
N THR A 259 14.21 -14.05 0.68
CA THR A 259 15.64 -14.37 0.46
C THR A 259 16.28 -13.62 -0.71
N HIS A 260 15.50 -13.00 -1.61
CA HIS A 260 16.04 -12.23 -2.73
C HIS A 260 16.82 -10.99 -2.28
N THR A 261 17.72 -10.50 -3.13
CA THR A 261 18.50 -9.29 -2.83
C THR A 261 17.85 -8.05 -3.42
N ILE A 262 17.43 -7.12 -2.56
CA ILE A 262 16.92 -5.82 -2.98
C ILE A 262 18.08 -4.89 -3.29
N ARG A 263 18.12 -4.38 -4.52
CA ARG A 263 19.20 -3.49 -4.99
C ARG A 263 19.09 -2.09 -4.36
N PRO A 264 20.23 -1.44 -4.05
CA PRO A 264 20.27 -0.05 -3.60
C PRO A 264 19.61 0.93 -4.57
N VAL A 265 18.75 1.81 -4.04
CA VAL A 265 18.13 2.90 -4.79
C VAL A 265 18.53 4.23 -4.16
N ARG A 266 19.20 5.11 -4.93
CA ARG A 266 19.75 6.40 -4.45
C ARG A 266 18.75 7.32 -3.74
N GLN A 267 17.45 7.13 -3.96
CA GLN A 267 16.38 7.97 -3.42
C GLN A 267 15.61 7.30 -2.28
N SER A 268 15.93 6.05 -1.95
CA SER A 268 15.31 5.35 -0.83
C SER A 268 16.04 5.70 0.46
N CYS A 269 15.29 6.02 1.51
CA CYS A 269 15.83 6.16 2.87
C CYS A 269 15.89 4.80 3.60
N CYS A 270 15.35 3.74 3.01
CA CYS A 270 15.37 2.41 3.61
C CYS A 270 16.58 1.61 3.15
N PRO A 271 17.00 0.64 3.97
CA PRO A 271 18.16 -0.20 3.67
C PRO A 271 17.93 -1.01 2.40
N SER A 272 19.00 -1.63 1.91
CA SER A 272 18.98 -2.54 0.76
C SER A 272 19.76 -3.80 1.12
N GLY A 273 19.35 -4.94 0.59
CA GLY A 273 19.82 -6.25 1.04
C GLY A 273 18.73 -7.29 0.96
N LYS A 274 18.96 -8.45 1.58
CA LYS A 274 17.97 -9.52 1.68
C LYS A 274 16.95 -9.20 2.77
N PRO A 275 15.63 -9.25 2.53
CA PRO A 275 14.63 -8.98 3.55
C PRO A 275 14.85 -9.78 4.84
N GLU A 276 15.16 -11.07 4.75
CA GLU A 276 15.51 -11.88 5.92
C GLU A 276 16.67 -11.31 6.73
N ALA A 277 17.77 -10.95 6.05
CA ALA A 277 18.96 -10.42 6.72
C ALA A 277 18.67 -9.05 7.35
N MET A 278 17.90 -8.20 6.68
CA MET A 278 17.50 -6.89 7.21
C MET A 278 16.55 -7.02 8.42
N TYR A 279 15.71 -8.05 8.45
CA TYR A 279 14.78 -8.31 9.55
C TYR A 279 15.47 -8.90 10.78
N HIS A 280 16.35 -9.89 10.60
CA HIS A 280 16.99 -10.58 11.73
C HIS A 280 18.30 -9.91 12.20
N LEU A 281 18.99 -9.15 11.34
CA LEU A 281 20.25 -8.47 11.68
C LEU A 281 20.17 -6.96 11.39
N PRO A 282 19.18 -6.24 11.94
CA PRO A 282 18.92 -4.84 11.56
C PRO A 282 20.09 -3.89 11.86
N HIS A 283 20.91 -4.21 12.86
CA HIS A 283 22.12 -3.45 13.23
C HIS A 283 23.14 -3.36 12.09
N ARG A 284 23.19 -4.35 11.18
CA ARG A 284 24.06 -4.33 9.98
C ARG A 284 23.57 -3.37 8.90
N TYR A 285 22.34 -2.89 9.03
CA TYR A 285 21.64 -2.06 8.06
C TYR A 285 21.24 -0.70 8.64
N GLY A 286 21.85 -0.30 9.76
CA GLY A 286 21.59 0.98 10.42
C GLY A 286 20.22 1.07 11.10
N GLY A 287 19.58 -0.06 11.38
CA GLY A 287 18.33 -0.13 12.14
C GLY A 287 18.47 -0.87 13.47
N ARG A 288 17.40 -0.87 14.26
CA ARG A 288 17.30 -1.62 15.53
C ARG A 288 16.05 -2.50 15.54
N GLN A 289 16.00 -3.52 16.40
CA GLN A 289 14.73 -4.22 16.60
C GLN A 289 13.74 -3.29 17.28
N CYS A 290 12.57 -3.09 16.67
CA CYS A 290 11.51 -2.22 17.21
C CYS A 290 10.30 -3.02 17.72
N GLY A 291 10.34 -4.34 17.60
CA GLY A 291 9.25 -5.23 18.02
C GLY A 291 9.25 -5.49 19.52
N PHE A 292 8.08 -5.90 20.02
CA PHE A 292 7.86 -6.25 21.42
C PHE A 292 7.69 -7.76 21.56
N GLN A 293 8.37 -8.34 22.55
CA GLN A 293 8.18 -9.76 22.85
C GLN A 293 6.84 -9.99 23.52
N VAL A 294 6.17 -11.08 23.15
CA VAL A 294 4.91 -11.50 23.79
C VAL A 294 5.01 -12.95 24.21
N PRO A 295 4.76 -13.26 25.49
CA PRO A 295 4.62 -14.63 25.97
C PRO A 295 3.46 -15.35 25.26
N GLN A 296 3.64 -16.63 24.93
CA GLN A 296 2.61 -17.40 24.23
C GLN A 296 1.31 -17.50 25.04
N GLU A 297 1.41 -17.49 26.36
CA GLU A 297 0.28 -17.56 27.29
C GLU A 297 -0.70 -16.40 27.10
N ILE A 298 -0.20 -15.22 26.73
CA ILE A 298 -1.04 -14.05 26.43
C ILE A 298 -1.74 -14.22 25.07
N LEU A 299 -1.03 -14.79 24.09
CA LEU A 299 -1.59 -15.01 22.75
C LEU A 299 -2.74 -16.04 22.78
N HIS A 300 -2.63 -17.08 23.62
CA HIS A 300 -3.66 -18.10 23.80
C HIS A 300 -4.99 -17.56 24.35
N GLN A 301 -4.99 -16.39 25.00
CA GLN A 301 -6.23 -15.75 25.47
C GLN A 301 -7.17 -15.35 24.32
N PHE A 302 -6.65 -15.27 23.10
CA PHE A 302 -7.41 -14.90 21.92
C PHE A 302 -7.83 -16.12 21.08
N ASP A 303 -7.44 -17.34 21.44
CA ASP A 303 -7.75 -18.53 20.64
C ASP A 303 -9.28 -18.75 20.50
N ASP A 304 -10.04 -18.47 21.56
CA ASP A 304 -11.51 -18.66 21.59
C ASP A 304 -12.28 -17.66 20.72
N ILE A 305 -11.70 -16.49 20.42
CA ILE A 305 -12.33 -15.49 19.56
C ILE A 305 -11.95 -15.67 18.09
N LEU A 306 -10.96 -16.52 17.80
CA LEU A 306 -10.53 -16.80 16.45
C LEU A 306 -11.41 -17.89 15.83
N PRO A 307 -11.75 -17.75 14.55
CA PRO A 307 -12.55 -18.75 13.86
C PRO A 307 -11.81 -20.08 13.74
N ALA A 308 -12.59 -21.16 13.83
CA ALA A 308 -12.14 -22.51 13.50
C ALA A 308 -11.64 -22.61 12.04
N GLN A 309 -11.16 -23.79 11.65
CA GLN A 309 -10.67 -24.01 10.29
C GLN A 309 -11.81 -23.83 9.28
N TYR A 310 -11.72 -22.84 8.40
CA TYR A 310 -12.72 -22.58 7.36
C TYR A 310 -12.71 -23.70 6.31
N SER A 311 -13.88 -23.96 5.71
CA SER A 311 -13.95 -24.80 4.52
C SER A 311 -13.15 -24.20 3.37
N LEU A 312 -12.41 -25.05 2.66
CA LEU A 312 -11.58 -24.68 1.52
C LEU A 312 -12.39 -23.95 0.45
N CYS A 313 -13.61 -24.42 0.17
CA CYS A 313 -14.48 -23.79 -0.82
C CYS A 313 -15.33 -22.63 -0.28
N GLY A 314 -15.29 -22.35 1.03
CA GLY A 314 -16.07 -21.31 1.69
C GLY A 314 -17.56 -21.61 1.88
N ASP A 315 -17.98 -22.87 1.66
CA ASP A 315 -19.35 -23.36 1.85
C ASP A 315 -19.30 -24.84 2.27
N ASP A 316 -19.70 -25.15 3.50
CA ASP A 316 -19.50 -26.49 4.06
C ASP A 316 -20.32 -27.56 3.32
N ASN A 317 -21.50 -27.21 2.80
CA ASN A 317 -22.35 -28.16 2.07
C ASN A 317 -21.74 -28.51 0.72
N LEU A 318 -21.28 -27.48 -0.02
CA LEU A 318 -20.60 -27.69 -1.30
C LEU A 318 -19.24 -28.38 -1.10
N GLN A 319 -18.52 -28.10 -0.01
CA GLN A 319 -17.28 -28.78 0.34
C GLN A 319 -17.50 -30.30 0.47
N VAL A 320 -18.54 -30.70 1.22
CA VAL A 320 -18.89 -32.12 1.39
C VAL A 320 -19.28 -32.75 0.06
N HIS A 321 -20.08 -32.04 -0.75
CA HIS A 321 -20.48 -32.51 -2.07
C HIS A 321 -19.28 -32.75 -3.00
N PHE A 322 -18.38 -31.77 -3.15
CA PHE A 322 -17.18 -31.91 -3.99
C PHE A 322 -16.23 -32.99 -3.47
N THR A 323 -16.11 -33.16 -2.15
CA THR A 323 -15.30 -34.23 -1.54
C THR A 323 -15.84 -35.61 -1.86
N ASN A 324 -17.16 -35.77 -1.93
CA ASN A 324 -17.77 -37.04 -2.35
C ASN A 324 -17.54 -37.31 -3.84
N LEU A 325 -17.60 -36.28 -4.70
CA LEU A 325 -17.31 -36.42 -6.13
C LEU A 325 -15.82 -36.71 -6.41
N GLU A 326 -14.90 -36.05 -5.70
CA GLU A 326 -13.47 -36.33 -5.77
C GLU A 326 -13.19 -37.80 -5.41
N ARG A 327 -13.85 -38.31 -4.36
CA ARG A 327 -13.73 -39.72 -3.95
C ARG A 327 -14.29 -40.70 -5.00
N GLN A 328 -15.40 -40.36 -5.64
CA GLN A 328 -16.02 -41.19 -6.67
C GLN A 328 -15.23 -41.22 -7.99
N SER A 329 -14.53 -40.13 -8.30
CA SER A 329 -13.76 -39.99 -9.54
C SER A 329 -12.33 -40.52 -9.43
N GLU A 330 -11.91 -40.97 -8.24
CA GLU A 330 -10.54 -41.43 -7.94
C GLU A 330 -9.44 -40.44 -8.37
N LEU A 331 -9.79 -39.16 -8.45
CA LEU A 331 -8.86 -38.12 -8.88
C LEU A 331 -7.82 -37.86 -7.78
N PRO A 332 -6.52 -37.84 -8.11
CA PRO A 332 -5.51 -37.40 -7.15
C PRO A 332 -5.70 -35.91 -6.86
N ARG A 333 -5.35 -35.50 -5.64
CA ARG A 333 -5.32 -34.07 -5.29
C ARG A 333 -4.36 -33.31 -6.21
N PRO A 334 -4.76 -32.16 -6.75
CA PRO A 334 -3.93 -31.43 -7.69
C PRO A 334 -2.70 -30.86 -6.99
N VAL A 335 -1.53 -31.03 -7.63
CA VAL A 335 -0.23 -30.57 -7.10
C VAL A 335 0.31 -29.36 -7.85
N ASN A 336 -0.24 -29.07 -9.03
CA ASN A 336 0.13 -27.97 -9.90
C ASN A 336 -1.12 -27.46 -10.65
N TRP A 337 -0.98 -26.34 -11.36
CA TRP A 337 -2.11 -25.70 -12.04
C TRP A 337 -2.69 -26.57 -13.17
N THR A 338 -1.89 -27.39 -13.86
CA THR A 338 -2.35 -28.22 -14.97
C THR A 338 -3.30 -29.32 -14.48
N THR A 339 -2.86 -30.08 -13.47
CA THR A 339 -3.69 -31.09 -12.79
C THR A 339 -4.92 -30.46 -12.13
N ALA A 340 -4.81 -29.23 -11.61
CA ALA A 340 -5.95 -28.50 -11.09
C ALA A 340 -6.99 -28.16 -12.18
N VAL A 341 -6.58 -27.79 -13.39
CA VAL A 341 -7.51 -27.56 -14.51
C VAL A 341 -8.24 -28.84 -14.90
N GLU A 342 -7.52 -29.97 -15.00
CA GLU A 342 -8.10 -31.27 -15.33
C GLU A 342 -9.13 -31.70 -14.27
N ASN A 343 -8.79 -31.59 -12.98
CA ASN A 343 -9.70 -31.90 -11.89
C ASN A 343 -10.91 -30.97 -11.88
N TYR A 344 -10.71 -29.66 -12.11
CA TYR A 344 -11.81 -28.69 -12.17
C TYR A 344 -12.81 -29.02 -13.27
N ILE A 345 -12.34 -29.32 -14.48
CA ILE A 345 -13.22 -29.66 -15.61
C ILE A 345 -13.96 -30.98 -15.32
N THR A 346 -13.28 -31.97 -14.78
CA THR A 346 -13.88 -33.28 -14.47
C THR A 346 -14.97 -33.14 -13.42
N LEU A 347 -14.67 -32.49 -12.29
CA LEU A 347 -15.63 -32.27 -11.22
C LEU A 347 -16.80 -31.39 -11.66
N LYS A 348 -16.56 -30.34 -12.47
CA LYS A 348 -17.62 -29.50 -13.05
C LYS A 348 -18.62 -30.36 -13.83
N ASN A 349 -18.12 -31.21 -14.73
CA ASN A 349 -18.97 -32.08 -15.54
C ASN A 349 -19.79 -33.07 -14.69
N MET A 350 -19.23 -33.58 -13.60
CA MET A 350 -19.95 -34.45 -12.66
C MET A 350 -21.03 -33.72 -11.87
N THR A 351 -20.80 -32.45 -11.51
CA THR A 351 -21.78 -31.61 -10.79
C THR A 351 -22.94 -31.12 -11.65
N GLY A 352 -22.85 -31.23 -12.99
CA GLY A 352 -23.82 -30.65 -13.91
C GLY A 352 -23.80 -29.12 -13.97
N LEU A 353 -22.71 -28.50 -13.49
CA LEU A 353 -22.47 -27.04 -13.46
C LEU A 353 -21.97 -26.48 -14.79
#